data_AF-A0A653CU60-F1
#
_entry.id   AF-A0A653CU60-F1
#
_cell.length_a   1.000
_cell.length_b   1.000
_cell.length_c   1.000
_cell.angle_alpha   90.00
_cell.angle_beta   90.00
_cell.angle_gamma   90.00
#
_symmetry.space_group_name_H-M   'P 1'
#
loop_
_entity.id
_entity.type
_entity.pdbx_description
1 polymer ?
#
loop_
_entity_poly.entity_id
_entity_poly.type
_entity_poly.pdbx_seq_one_letter_code
_entity_poly.pdbx_strand_id
1 'polypeptide(L)'
;MGATLSADMSTLFDVGGIVGAIIAGVFSDKSEMPATTCAVMLILAAPMMVVYEELSSVSLGVNMILLVVVGILVNGPYSLITTAVSAELGTHHSLEGNAKALATVTAIIDGTGSIGAAVGPLLAGFVSSYGWKYVFLMLMFADLCAFILLLRLVIHEIAKFRSLRRAAGRVE
;
A
#
# COMPACT_ATOMS: atom_id res chain seq x y z
N MET A 1 -11.56 -16.98 19.61
CA MET A 1 -10.20 -16.54 19.99
C MET A 1 -10.33 -15.51 21.08
N GLY A 2 -9.41 -15.49 22.05
CA GLY A 2 -9.35 -14.40 23.04
C GLY A 2 -8.79 -13.12 22.40
N ALA A 3 -9.18 -11.96 22.90
CA ALA A 3 -8.73 -10.66 22.37
C ALA A 3 -7.20 -10.52 22.35
N THR A 4 -6.51 -11.10 23.34
CA THR A 4 -5.04 -11.11 23.43
C THR A 4 -4.41 -11.88 22.28
N LEU A 5 -4.90 -13.09 21.98
CA LEU A 5 -4.38 -13.89 20.88
C LEU A 5 -4.58 -13.19 19.54
N SER A 6 -5.73 -12.54 19.32
CA SER A 6 -5.97 -11.76 18.09
C SER A 6 -5.04 -10.56 17.98
N ALA A 7 -4.76 -9.87 19.09
CA ALA A 7 -3.79 -8.78 19.12
C ALA A 7 -2.37 -9.27 18.82
N ASP A 8 -1.95 -10.37 19.45
CA ASP A 8 -0.63 -10.97 19.19
C ASP A 8 -0.51 -11.40 17.72
N MET A 9 -1.57 -11.95 17.12
CA MET A 9 -1.57 -12.30 15.70
C MET A 9 -1.47 -11.06 14.80
N SER A 10 -2.11 -9.95 15.15
CA SER A 10 -2.00 -8.71 14.35
C SER A 10 -0.57 -8.17 14.27
N THR A 11 0.29 -8.46 15.24
CA THR A 11 1.71 -8.08 15.16
C THR A 11 2.44 -8.73 13.96
N LEU A 12 1.99 -9.90 13.51
CA LEU A 12 2.56 -10.56 12.32
C LEU A 12 2.26 -9.79 11.04
N PHE A 13 1.11 -9.13 10.98
CA PHE A 13 0.77 -8.23 9.88
C PHE A 13 1.72 -7.02 9.87
N ASP A 14 2.04 -6.45 11.04
CA ASP A 14 3.00 -5.35 11.15
C ASP A 14 4.43 -5.78 10.76
N VAL A 15 4.86 -6.97 11.20
CA VAL A 15 6.15 -7.57 10.78
C VAL A 15 6.20 -7.74 9.26
N GLY A 16 5.13 -8.29 8.67
CA GLY A 16 4.97 -8.36 7.23
C GLY A 16 5.08 -6.98 6.58
N GLY A 17 4.49 -5.97 7.20
CA GLY A 17 4.56 -4.60 6.71
C GLY A 17 5.95 -3.98 6.71
N ILE A 18 6.75 -4.22 7.75
CA ILE A 18 8.15 -3.79 7.79
C ILE A 18 8.93 -4.41 6.61
N VAL A 19 8.77 -5.73 6.42
CA VAL A 19 9.41 -6.45 5.30
C VAL A 19 8.91 -5.91 3.96
N GLY A 20 7.61 -5.69 3.82
CA GLY A 20 6.98 -5.13 2.64
C GLY A 20 7.50 -3.75 2.30
N ALA A 21 7.66 -2.87 3.29
CA ALA A 21 8.21 -1.53 3.09
C ALA A 21 9.65 -1.57 2.57
N ILE A 22 10.49 -2.47 3.10
CA ILE A 22 11.87 -2.65 2.62
C ILE A 22 11.88 -3.15 1.17
N ILE A 23 11.09 -4.19 0.87
CA ILE A 23 10.99 -4.75 -0.49
C ILE A 23 10.51 -3.68 -1.46
N ALA A 24 9.42 -2.99 -1.11
CA ALA A 24 8.81 -1.95 -1.93
C ALA A 24 9.78 -0.79 -2.18
N GLY A 25 10.51 -0.34 -1.14
CA GLY A 25 11.57 0.66 -1.26
C GLY A 25 12.66 0.24 -2.25
N VAL A 26 13.21 -0.96 -2.08
CA VAL A 26 14.27 -1.47 -2.97
C VAL A 26 13.80 -1.60 -4.42
N PHE A 27 12.57 -2.08 -4.65
CA PHE A 27 12.03 -2.19 -6.01
C PHE A 27 11.70 -0.82 -6.63
N SER A 28 11.15 0.10 -5.84
CA SER A 28 10.87 1.47 -6.25
C SER A 28 12.14 2.20 -6.64
N ASP A 29 13.18 2.15 -5.80
CA ASP A 29 14.45 2.85 -6.04
C ASP A 29 15.18 2.30 -7.28
N LYS A 30 15.10 0.98 -7.51
CA LYS A 30 15.71 0.36 -8.71
C LYS A 30 14.94 0.64 -9.99
N SER A 31 13.63 0.79 -9.91
CA SER A 31 12.78 1.03 -11.08
C SER A 31 12.57 2.51 -11.38
N GLU A 32 12.84 3.40 -10.42
CA GLU A 32 12.46 4.83 -10.45
C GLU A 32 10.95 5.00 -10.72
N MET A 33 10.14 4.07 -10.23
CA MET A 33 8.69 3.98 -10.48
C MET A 33 7.91 3.60 -9.20
N PRO A 34 7.87 4.50 -8.18
CA PRO A 34 7.18 4.24 -6.92
C PRO A 34 5.69 3.97 -7.08
N ALA A 35 4.99 4.68 -7.96
CA ALA A 35 3.55 4.50 -8.13
C ALA A 35 3.23 3.14 -8.75
N THR A 36 4.04 2.71 -9.72
CA THR A 36 3.91 1.40 -10.36
C THR A 36 4.22 0.28 -9.37
N THR A 37 5.23 0.45 -8.52
CA THR A 37 5.53 -0.50 -7.44
C THR A 37 4.36 -0.63 -6.47
N CYS A 38 3.79 0.49 -6.02
CA CYS A 38 2.58 0.49 -5.18
C CYS A 38 1.41 -0.20 -5.87
N ALA A 39 1.16 0.13 -7.13
CA ALA A 39 0.06 -0.41 -7.91
C ALA A 39 0.15 -1.94 -8.08
N VAL A 40 1.35 -2.49 -8.32
CA VAL A 40 1.57 -3.94 -8.37
C VAL A 40 1.22 -4.58 -7.02
N MET A 41 1.66 -3.98 -5.91
CA MET A 41 1.37 -4.52 -4.57
C MET A 41 -0.13 -4.49 -4.26
N LEU A 42 -0.85 -3.41 -4.61
CA LEU A 42 -2.30 -3.31 -4.44
C LEU A 42 -3.06 -4.32 -5.33
N ILE A 43 -2.67 -4.47 -6.60
CA ILE A 43 -3.26 -5.48 -7.49
C ILE A 43 -3.10 -6.90 -6.91
N LEU A 44 -1.97 -7.19 -6.27
CA LEU A 44 -1.72 -8.47 -5.61
C LEU A 44 -2.43 -8.58 -4.25
N ALA A 45 -2.69 -7.47 -3.57
CA ALA A 45 -3.37 -7.44 -2.28
C ALA A 45 -4.84 -7.91 -2.40
N ALA A 46 -5.58 -7.43 -3.40
CA ALA A 46 -6.98 -7.83 -3.61
C ALA A 46 -7.21 -9.37 -3.68
N PRO A 47 -6.53 -10.15 -4.56
CA PRO A 47 -6.68 -11.59 -4.58
C PRO A 47 -6.12 -12.25 -3.31
N MET A 48 -5.09 -11.68 -2.69
CA MET A 48 -4.56 -12.21 -1.43
C MET A 48 -5.58 -12.07 -0.28
N MET A 49 -6.37 -11.00 -0.24
CA MET A 49 -7.46 -10.84 0.73
C MET A 49 -8.55 -11.92 0.55
N VAL A 50 -8.85 -12.33 -0.69
CA VAL A 50 -9.82 -13.41 -0.96
C VAL A 50 -9.28 -14.74 -0.43
N VAL A 51 -8.02 -15.04 -0.72
CA VAL A 51 -7.35 -16.24 -0.20
C VAL A 51 -7.28 -16.22 1.33
N TYR A 52 -7.06 -15.05 1.93
CA TYR A 52 -7.07 -14.87 3.38
C TYR A 52 -8.45 -15.21 3.97
N GLU A 53 -9.53 -14.68 3.39
CA GLU A 53 -10.89 -14.96 3.83
C GLU A 53 -11.19 -16.47 3.86
N GLU A 54 -10.82 -17.19 2.80
CA GLU A 54 -11.12 -18.62 2.65
C GLU A 54 -10.20 -19.52 3.50
N LEU A 55 -8.89 -19.23 3.54
CA LEU A 55 -7.89 -20.14 4.12
C LEU A 55 -7.49 -19.81 5.57
N SER A 56 -7.81 -18.62 6.08
CA SER A 56 -7.45 -18.22 7.45
C SER A 56 -8.07 -19.12 8.53
N SER A 57 -9.19 -19.78 8.23
CA SER A 57 -9.88 -20.68 9.15
C SER A 57 -9.33 -22.11 9.18
N VAL A 58 -8.48 -22.49 8.22
CA VAL A 58 -8.00 -23.87 8.04
C VAL A 58 -7.01 -24.29 9.13
N SER A 59 -6.03 -23.44 9.44
CA SER A 59 -5.10 -23.67 10.56
C SER A 59 -4.49 -22.38 11.06
N LEU A 60 -4.07 -22.38 12.32
CA LEU A 60 -3.38 -21.24 12.94
C LEU A 60 -2.10 -20.86 12.17
N GLY A 61 -1.31 -21.84 11.75
CA GLY A 61 -0.07 -21.59 10.99
C GLY A 61 -0.32 -20.97 9.62
N VAL A 62 -1.37 -21.42 8.91
CA VAL A 62 -1.78 -20.81 7.64
C VAL A 62 -2.23 -19.37 7.85
N ASN A 63 -3.03 -19.10 8.89
CA ASN A 63 -3.42 -17.73 9.25
C ASN A 63 -2.21 -16.82 9.51
N MET A 64 -1.23 -17.29 10.30
CA MET A 64 0.00 -16.55 10.60
C MET A 64 0.78 -16.19 9.32
N ILE A 65 0.98 -17.16 8.42
CA ILE A 65 1.69 -16.93 7.15
C ILE A 65 0.92 -15.92 6.29
N LEU A 66 -0.39 -16.10 6.16
CA LEU A 66 -1.22 -15.21 5.35
C LEU A 66 -1.25 -13.78 5.92
N LEU A 67 -1.25 -13.59 7.24
CA LEU A 67 -1.13 -12.26 7.86
C LEU A 67 0.17 -11.56 7.47
N VAL A 68 1.29 -12.28 7.47
CA VAL A 68 2.58 -11.74 7.01
C VAL A 68 2.51 -11.33 5.54
N VAL A 69 1.94 -12.19 4.67
CA VAL A 69 1.85 -11.91 3.22
C VAL A 69 0.93 -10.73 2.92
N VAL A 70 -0.25 -10.67 3.56
CA VAL A 70 -1.15 -9.52 3.41
C VAL A 70 -0.48 -8.26 3.97
N GLY A 71 0.24 -8.35 5.10
CA GLY A 71 1.03 -7.25 5.65
C GLY A 71 2.06 -6.70 4.67
N ILE A 72 2.81 -7.58 3.99
CA ILE A 72 3.76 -7.20 2.94
C ILE A 72 3.05 -6.38 1.86
N LEU A 73 1.93 -6.89 1.34
CA LEU A 73 1.23 -6.31 0.18
C LEU A 73 0.46 -5.03 0.49
N VAL A 74 -0.04 -4.86 1.71
CA VAL A 74 -0.86 -3.69 2.10
C VAL A 74 -0.01 -2.59 2.73
N ASN A 75 0.90 -2.93 3.65
CA ASN A 75 1.70 -1.90 4.33
C ASN A 75 2.87 -1.42 3.46
N GLY A 76 3.38 -2.25 2.55
CA GLY A 76 4.39 -1.83 1.57
C GLY A 76 4.01 -0.59 0.75
N PRO A 77 2.87 -0.58 0.02
CA PRO A 77 2.42 0.61 -0.72
C PRO A 77 2.09 1.77 0.22
N TYR A 78 1.51 1.53 1.40
CA TYR A 78 1.29 2.58 2.40
C TYR A 78 2.60 3.28 2.81
N SER A 79 3.64 2.51 3.12
CA SER A 79 4.95 3.04 3.48
C SER A 79 5.61 3.80 2.32
N LEU A 80 5.52 3.30 1.08
CA LEU A 80 6.05 4.01 -0.09
C LEU A 80 5.36 5.37 -0.31
N ILE A 81 4.03 5.41 -0.22
CA ILE A 81 3.25 6.65 -0.45
C ILE A 81 3.60 7.69 0.63
N THR A 82 3.67 7.27 1.89
CA THR A 82 3.93 8.19 3.00
C THR A 82 5.37 8.70 3.04
N THR A 83 6.34 7.88 2.61
CA THR A 83 7.77 8.20 2.70
C THR A 83 8.39 8.60 1.36
N ALA A 84 8.55 7.64 0.44
CA ALA A 84 9.27 7.81 -0.81
C ALA A 84 8.59 8.84 -1.73
N VAL A 85 7.27 8.75 -1.90
CA VAL A 85 6.51 9.70 -2.75
C VAL A 85 6.53 11.11 -2.16
N SER A 86 6.39 11.25 -0.83
CA SER A 86 6.54 12.54 -0.16
C SER A 86 7.92 13.17 -0.39
N ALA A 87 8.99 12.36 -0.33
CA ALA A 87 10.35 12.82 -0.57
C ALA A 87 10.56 13.23 -2.03
N GLU A 88 10.04 12.46 -2.99
CA GLU A 88 10.13 12.77 -4.43
C GLU A 88 9.34 14.03 -4.80
N LEU A 89 8.19 14.27 -4.19
CA LEU A 89 7.47 15.53 -4.36
C LEU A 89 8.31 16.74 -3.92
N GLY A 90 9.20 16.56 -2.94
CA GLY A 90 10.14 17.61 -2.52
C GLY A 90 11.17 18.01 -3.57
N THR A 91 11.49 17.12 -4.51
CA THR A 91 12.41 17.40 -5.62
C THR A 91 11.68 17.85 -6.89
N HIS A 92 10.34 17.89 -6.86
CA HIS A 92 9.55 18.41 -7.96
C HIS A 92 9.79 19.92 -8.12
N HIS A 93 9.94 20.40 -9.36
CA HIS A 93 10.26 21.80 -9.68
C HIS A 93 9.35 22.84 -9.00
N SER A 94 8.11 22.47 -8.66
CA SER A 94 7.14 23.35 -7.98
C SER A 94 7.36 23.47 -6.46
N LEU A 95 8.15 22.58 -5.87
CA LEU A 95 8.40 22.45 -4.42
C LEU A 95 9.90 22.48 -4.07
N GLU A 96 10.77 22.32 -5.05
CA GLU A 96 12.22 22.29 -4.91
C GLU A 96 12.73 23.55 -4.18
N GLY A 97 13.51 23.33 -3.12
CA GLY A 97 14.04 24.41 -2.26
C GLY A 97 13.02 25.06 -1.30
N ASN A 98 11.74 24.68 -1.35
CA ASN A 98 10.69 25.21 -0.48
C ASN A 98 10.29 24.20 0.60
N ALA A 99 11.06 24.16 1.69
CA ALA A 99 10.82 23.26 2.83
C ALA A 99 9.42 23.41 3.44
N LYS A 100 8.82 24.60 3.43
CA LYS A 100 7.46 24.84 3.95
C LYS A 100 6.40 24.17 3.07
N ALA A 101 6.54 24.29 1.75
CA ALA A 101 5.61 23.66 0.81
C ALA A 101 5.73 22.13 0.85
N LEU A 102 6.96 21.59 0.90
CA LEU A 102 7.19 20.16 1.09
C LEU A 102 6.56 19.65 2.40
N ALA A 103 6.83 20.32 3.53
CA ALA A 103 6.25 19.92 4.82
C ALA A 103 4.71 19.92 4.81
N THR A 104 4.10 20.86 4.07
CA THR A 104 2.64 20.91 3.92
C THR A 104 2.11 19.71 3.14
N VAL A 105 2.78 19.31 2.05
CA VAL A 105 2.40 18.13 1.26
C VAL A 105 2.56 16.85 2.09
N THR A 106 3.68 16.68 2.78
CA THR A 106 3.88 15.54 3.69
C THR A 106 2.81 15.50 4.79
N ALA A 107 2.48 16.65 5.39
CA ALA A 107 1.44 16.73 6.42
C ALA A 107 0.04 16.38 5.88
N ILE A 108 -0.27 16.72 4.63
CA ILE A 108 -1.53 16.30 3.98
C ILE A 108 -1.54 14.78 3.80
N ILE A 109 -0.45 14.19 3.30
CA ILE A 109 -0.34 12.75 3.09
C ILE A 109 -0.52 12.01 4.42
N ASP A 110 0.28 12.37 5.43
CA ASP A 110 0.22 11.76 6.76
C ASP A 110 -1.14 11.97 7.45
N GLY A 111 -1.70 13.18 7.32
CA GLY A 111 -3.03 13.51 7.84
C GLY A 111 -4.13 12.66 7.21
N THR A 112 -4.11 12.44 5.90
CA THR A 112 -5.07 11.55 5.23
C THR A 112 -4.92 10.09 5.64
N GLY A 113 -3.67 9.62 5.85
CA GLY A 113 -3.39 8.29 6.39
C GLY A 113 -3.97 8.10 7.79
N SER A 114 -3.79 9.09 8.67
CA SER A 114 -4.34 9.09 10.04
C SER A 114 -5.88 9.07 10.06
N ILE A 115 -6.54 9.79 9.14
CA ILE A 115 -8.00 9.70 8.99
C ILE A 115 -8.42 8.29 8.61
N GLY A 116 -7.73 7.65 7.65
CA GLY A 116 -7.99 6.26 7.27
C GLY A 116 -7.81 5.29 8.44
N ALA A 117 -6.76 5.46 9.24
CA ALA A 117 -6.50 4.63 10.42
C ALA A 117 -7.56 4.78 11.52
N ALA A 118 -8.20 5.95 11.63
CA ALA A 118 -9.31 6.17 12.57
C ALA A 118 -10.66 5.65 12.03
N VAL A 119 -10.95 5.93 10.75
CA VAL A 119 -12.23 5.59 10.11
C VAL A 119 -12.33 4.11 9.77
N GLY A 120 -11.23 3.47 9.35
CA GLY A 120 -11.19 2.07 8.92
C GLY A 120 -11.70 1.11 9.98
N PRO A 121 -11.14 1.07 11.19
CA PRO A 121 -11.62 0.21 12.28
C PRO A 121 -13.05 0.53 12.72
N LEU A 122 -13.47 1.81 12.69
CA LEU A 122 -14.84 2.21 13.00
C LEU A 122 -15.84 1.61 12.00
N LEU A 123 -15.55 1.73 10.70
CA LEU A 123 -16.36 1.13 9.63
C LEU A 123 -16.32 -0.39 9.69
N ALA A 124 -15.14 -0.99 9.91
CA ALA A 124 -15.00 -2.45 10.06
C ALA A 124 -15.83 -2.96 11.24
N GLY A 125 -15.83 -2.26 12.37
CA GLY A 125 -16.66 -2.57 13.54
C GLY A 125 -18.15 -2.53 13.20
N PHE A 126 -18.62 -1.47 12.54
CA PHE A 126 -20.02 -1.37 12.12
C PHE A 126 -20.40 -2.45 11.09
N VAL A 127 -19.59 -2.64 10.04
CA VAL A 127 -19.85 -3.61 8.97
C VAL A 127 -19.78 -5.05 9.47
N SER A 128 -18.94 -5.34 10.47
CA SER A 128 -18.83 -6.68 11.06
C SER A 128 -20.15 -7.19 11.64
N SER A 129 -21.08 -6.30 12.02
CA SER A 129 -22.43 -6.68 12.47
C SER A 129 -23.27 -7.36 11.39
N TYR A 130 -22.97 -7.12 10.11
CA TYR A 130 -23.60 -7.78 8.96
C TYR A 130 -22.85 -9.03 8.51
N GLY A 131 -21.63 -9.25 9.01
CA GLY A 131 -20.79 -10.42 8.75
C GLY A 131 -19.37 -10.06 8.32
N TRP A 132 -18.39 -10.90 8.71
CA TRP A 132 -16.96 -10.68 8.42
C TRP A 132 -16.63 -10.62 6.93
N LYS A 133 -17.35 -11.37 6.10
CA LYS A 133 -17.25 -11.29 4.63
C LYS A 133 -17.43 -9.88 4.10
N TYR A 134 -18.38 -9.11 4.65
CA TYR A 134 -18.62 -7.73 4.21
C TYR A 134 -17.47 -6.79 4.62
N VAL A 135 -16.76 -7.09 5.71
CA VAL A 135 -15.55 -6.34 6.10
C VAL A 135 -14.44 -6.58 5.07
N PHE A 136 -14.22 -7.82 4.65
CA PHE A 136 -13.25 -8.13 3.60
C PHE A 136 -13.62 -7.48 2.26
N LEU A 137 -14.90 -7.53 1.85
CA LEU A 137 -15.37 -6.85 0.65
C LEU A 137 -15.20 -5.33 0.73
N MET A 138 -15.44 -4.73 1.89
CA MET A 138 -15.19 -3.30 2.12
C MET A 138 -13.70 -2.96 1.94
N LEU A 139 -12.79 -3.77 2.50
CA LEU A 139 -11.35 -3.57 2.37
C LEU A 139 -10.88 -3.74 0.92
N MET A 140 -11.37 -4.76 0.20
CA MET A 140 -11.08 -4.95 -1.23
C MET A 140 -11.61 -3.79 -2.08
N PHE A 141 -12.78 -3.24 -1.73
CA PHE A 141 -13.33 -2.07 -2.43
C PHE A 141 -12.48 -0.82 -2.19
N ALA A 142 -12.02 -0.59 -0.96
CA ALA A 142 -11.12 0.50 -0.63
C ALA A 142 -9.77 0.37 -1.36
N ASP A 143 -9.21 -0.84 -1.41
CA ASP A 143 -7.98 -1.19 -2.14
C ASP A 143 -8.13 -0.91 -3.65
N LEU A 144 -9.24 -1.35 -4.25
CA LEU A 144 -9.56 -1.06 -5.66
C LEU A 144 -9.67 0.45 -5.92
N CYS A 145 -10.31 1.20 -5.02
CA CYS A 145 -10.40 2.65 -5.13
C CYS A 145 -9.01 3.30 -5.07
N ALA A 146 -8.15 2.86 -4.15
CA ALA A 146 -6.77 3.33 -4.04
C ALA A 146 -5.99 3.07 -5.34
N PHE A 147 -6.10 1.86 -5.91
CA PHE A 147 -5.49 1.52 -7.18
C PHE A 147 -5.98 2.41 -8.33
N ILE A 148 -7.28 2.66 -8.44
CA ILE A 148 -7.86 3.51 -9.49
C ILE A 148 -7.32 4.95 -9.39
N LEU A 149 -7.18 5.48 -8.17
CA LEU A 149 -6.61 6.82 -7.95
C LEU A 149 -5.13 6.88 -8.35
N LEU A 150 -4.36 5.83 -8.10
CA LEU A 150 -2.95 5.73 -8.50
C LEU A 150 -2.75 5.50 -10.00
N LEU A 151 -3.75 4.98 -10.71
CA LEU A 151 -3.62 4.56 -12.11
C LEU A 151 -3.09 5.67 -13.04
N ARG A 152 -3.49 6.92 -12.82
CA ARG A 152 -2.98 8.05 -13.63
C ARG A 152 -1.46 8.22 -13.47
N LEU A 153 -0.96 8.06 -12.25
CA LEU A 153 0.47 8.19 -11.95
C LEU A 153 1.27 7.03 -12.53
N VAL A 154 0.73 5.80 -12.45
CA VAL A 154 1.29 4.60 -13.08
C VAL A 154 1.40 4.79 -14.61
N ILE A 155 0.36 5.30 -15.26
CA ILE A 155 0.38 5.57 -16.70
C ILE A 155 1.50 6.58 -17.05
N HIS A 156 1.66 7.62 -16.23
CA HIS A 156 2.71 8.62 -16.42
C HIS A 156 4.12 8.02 -16.30
N GLU A 157 4.38 7.25 -15.24
CA GLU A 157 5.66 6.56 -15.04
C GLU A 157 5.99 5.61 -16.19
N ILE A 158 5.02 4.77 -16.61
CA ILE A 158 5.22 3.81 -17.72
C ILE A 158 5.50 4.55 -19.04
N ALA A 159 4.81 5.66 -19.30
CA ALA A 159 5.02 6.46 -20.50
C ALA A 159 6.43 7.08 -20.51
N LYS A 160 6.86 7.67 -19.39
CA LYS A 160 8.21 8.22 -19.20
C LYS A 160 9.27 7.13 -19.42
N PHE A 161 9.14 5.98 -18.77
CA PHE A 161 10.06 4.85 -18.92
C PHE A 161 10.17 4.36 -20.38
N ARG A 162 9.04 4.24 -21.09
CA ARG A 162 9.02 3.85 -22.51
C ARG A 162 9.70 4.89 -23.41
N SER A 163 9.53 6.18 -23.13
CA SER A 163 10.20 7.24 -23.90
C SER A 163 11.73 7.21 -23.75
N LEU A 164 12.23 7.00 -22.52
CA LEU A 164 13.66 6.90 -22.23
C LEU A 164 14.29 5.70 -22.93
N ARG A 165 13.65 4.53 -22.89
CA ARG A 165 14.13 3.34 -23.62
C ARG A 165 14.17 3.54 -25.13
N ARG A 166 13.17 4.21 -25.71
CA ARG A 166 13.14 4.53 -27.15
C ARG A 166 14.24 5.51 -27.56
N ALA A 167 14.62 6.43 -26.67
CA ALA A 167 15.75 7.34 -26.91
C ALA A 167 17.09 6.60 -26.85
N ALA A 168 17.27 5.70 -25.87
CA ALA A 168 18.50 4.89 -25.75
C ALA A 168 18.74 3.99 -26.97
N GLY A 169 17.70 3.30 -27.46
CA GLY A 169 17.81 2.43 -28.64
C GLY A 169 17.89 3.14 -29.99
N ARG A 170 17.91 4.48 -30.03
CA ARG A 170 18.21 5.27 -31.25
C ARG A 170 19.65 5.77 -31.30
N VAL A 171 20.40 5.60 -30.21
CA VAL A 171 21.80 6.04 -30.09
C VAL A 171 22.77 4.86 -30.33
N GLU A 172 22.24 3.63 -30.39
CA GLU A 172 22.92 2.43 -30.89
C GLU A 172 22.67 2.24 -32.40
#